data_AF-A0A966R968-F1
#
_entry.id   AF-A0A966R968-F1
#
_cell.length_a   1.000
_cell.length_b   1.000
_cell.length_c   1.000
_cell.angle_alpha   90.00
_cell.angle_beta   90.00
_cell.angle_gamma   90.00
#
_symmetry.space_group_name_H-M   'P 1'
#
loop_
_entity.id
_entity.type
_entity.pdbx_description
1 polymer ?
#
loop_
_entity_poly.entity_id
_entity_poly.type
_entity_poly.pdbx_seq_one_letter_code
_entity_poly.pdbx_strand_id
1 'polypeptide(L)' 'MATMSLVDVLSQCANIDTSVARRVIVEGRVKVDDRVVDDPAARLPNEHGLPS' A
#
# COMPACT_ATOMS: atom_id res chain seq x y z
N MET A 1 17.91 1.77 2.15
CA MET A 1 16.56 1.33 2.59
C MET A 1 15.65 1.40 1.39
N ALA A 2 15.12 0.27 0.92
CA ALA A 2 14.16 0.26 -0.18
C ALA A 2 12.76 0.61 0.38
N THR A 3 11.94 1.31 -0.39
CA THR A 3 10.56 1.64 -0.02
C THR A 3 9.62 1.08 -1.09
N MET A 4 8.55 0.40 -0.68
CA MET A 4 7.54 -0.12 -1.60
C MET A 4 6.32 0.79 -1.64
N SER A 5 5.65 0.82 -2.78
CA SER A 5 4.39 1.55 -2.97
C SER A 5 3.25 0.82 -2.27
N LEU A 6 2.48 1.52 -1.43
CA LEU A 6 1.33 0.93 -0.73
C LEU A 6 0.29 0.37 -1.72
N VAL A 7 0.11 1.03 -2.86
CA VAL A 7 -0.77 0.59 -3.94
C VAL A 7 -0.31 -0.75 -4.50
N ASP A 8 0.99 -0.92 -4.74
CA ASP A 8 1.52 -2.16 -5.32
C ASP A 8 1.46 -3.31 -4.33
N VAL A 9 1.69 -3.03 -3.04
CA VAL A 9 1.53 -4.01 -1.96
C VAL A 9 0.07 -4.47 -1.88
N LEU A 10 -0.89 -3.55 -1.87
CA LEU A 10 -2.32 -3.90 -1.81
C LEU A 10 -2.79 -4.63 -3.06
N SER A 11 -2.37 -4.18 -4.24
CA SER A 11 -2.68 -4.85 -5.51
C SER A 11 -2.23 -6.31 -5.50
N GLN A 12 -1.01 -6.58 -5.02
CA GLN A 12 -0.46 -7.93 -4.91
C GLN A 12 -1.13 -8.75 -3.81
N CYS A 13 -1.28 -8.20 -2.60
CA CYS A 13 -1.84 -8.94 -1.47
C CYS A 13 -3.32 -9.28 -1.65
N ALA A 14 -4.11 -8.35 -2.20
CA ALA A 14 -5.55 -8.54 -2.41
C ALA A 14 -5.87 -9.10 -3.81
N ASN A 15 -4.86 -9.26 -4.69
CA ASN A 15 -5.02 -9.65 -6.09
C ASN A 15 -6.07 -8.80 -6.83
N ILE A 16 -5.93 -7.48 -6.70
CA ILE A 16 -6.83 -6.48 -7.29
C ILE A 16 -6.06 -5.53 -8.20
N ASP A 17 -6.77 -4.90 -9.14
CA ASP A 17 -6.21 -3.82 -9.94
C ASP A 17 -5.69 -2.67 -9.08
N THR A 18 -4.61 -2.04 -9.54
CA THR A 18 -4.01 -0.87 -8.88
C THR A 18 -4.98 0.29 -8.77
N SER A 19 -5.94 0.43 -9.69
CA SER A 19 -7.02 1.43 -9.62
C SER A 19 -7.98 1.18 -8.45
N VAL A 20 -8.30 -0.09 -8.17
CA VAL A 20 -9.12 -0.50 -7.03
C VAL A 20 -8.34 -0.30 -5.73
N ALA A 21 -7.06 -0.70 -5.70
CA ALA A 21 -6.19 -0.47 -4.55
C ALA A 21 -6.10 1.03 -4.19
N ARG A 22 -5.89 1.90 -5.19
CA ARG A 22 -5.91 3.37 -5.00
C ARG A 22 -7.23 3.86 -4.42
N ARG A 23 -8.36 3.36 -4.92
CA ARG A 23 -9.68 3.74 -4.41
C ARG A 23 -9.87 3.31 -2.95
N VAL A 24 -9.46 2.11 -2.58
CA VAL A 24 -9.58 1.59 -1.21
C VAL A 24 -8.73 2.41 -0.22
N ILE A 25 -7.54 2.87 -0.65
CA ILE A 25 -6.71 3.80 0.11
C ILE A 25 -7.44 5.12 0.30
N VAL A 26 -7.87 5.80 -0.78
CA VAL A 26 -8.54 7.11 -0.72
C VAL A 26 -9.86 7.06 0.07
N GLU A 27 -10.57 5.92 0.06
CA GLU A 27 -11.77 5.72 0.89
C GLU A 27 -11.46 5.53 2.39
N GLY A 28 -10.19 5.59 2.82
CA GLY A 28 -9.77 5.50 4.21
C GLY A 28 -9.93 4.10 4.81
N ARG A 29 -9.93 3.06 3.97
CA ARG A 29 -10.16 1.67 4.41
C ARG A 29 -8.88 0.92 4.76
N VAL A 30 -7.71 1.56 4.58
CA VAL A 30 -6.41 0.96 4.82
C VAL A 30 -5.84 1.50 6.12
N LYS A 31 -5.37 0.59 6.99
CA LYS A 31 -4.63 0.95 8.21
C LYS A 31 -3.22 0.39 8.16
N VAL A 32 -2.26 1.23 8.54
CA VAL A 32 -0.84 0.88 8.69
C VAL A 32 -0.42 1.37 10.07
N ASP A 33 0.13 0.49 10.90
CA ASP A 33 0.55 0.81 12.27
C ASP A 33 -0.54 1.55 13.08
N ASP A 34 -1.77 1.03 13.00
CA ASP A 34 -2.99 1.56 13.63
C ASP A 34 -3.47 2.93 13.11
N ARG A 35 -2.78 3.51 12.12
CA ARG A 35 -3.17 4.77 11.47
C ARG A 35 -3.89 4.52 10.16
N VAL A 36 -5.00 5.23 9.94
CA VAL A 36 -5.66 5.24 8.62
C VAL A 36 -4.75 5.97 7.63
N VAL A 37 -4.54 5.35 6.47
CA VAL A 37 -3.78 5.92 5.36
C VAL A 37 -4.74 6.17 4.20
N ASP A 38 -4.90 7.43 3.82
CA ASP A 38 -5.72 7.87 2.69
C ASP A 38 -4.91 8.36 1.49
N ASP A 39 -3.58 8.45 1.62
CA ASP A 39 -2.68 8.85 0.53
C ASP A 39 -2.24 7.64 -0.33
N PRO A 40 -2.67 7.54 -1.61
CA PRO A 40 -2.23 6.48 -2.50
C PRO A 40 -0.75 6.59 -2.93
N ALA A 41 -0.09 7.72 -2.68
CA ALA A 41 1.35 7.87 -2.88
C ALA A 41 2.17 7.39 -1.67
N ALA A 42 1.50 6.96 -0.59
CA ALA A 42 2.17 6.44 0.60
C ALA A 42 3.13 5.30 0.25
N ARG A 43 4.34 5.40 0.81
CA ARG A 43 5.36 4.37 0.67
C ARG A 43 5.58 3.68 2.01
N LEU A 44 5.63 2.36 1.98
CA LEU A 44 5.95 1.54 3.13
C LEU A 44 7.46 1.28 3.18
N PRO A 45 8.09 1.34 4.36
CA PRO A 45 9.45 0.88 4.53
C PRO A 45 9.51 -0.62 4.20
N ASN A 46 10.41 -1.02 3.30
CA ASN A 46 10.61 -2.42 2.97
C ASN A 46 11.48 -3.07 4.05
N GLU A 47 10.89 -3.41 5.20
CA GLU A 47 11.59 -4.04 6.33
C GLU A 47 11.74 -5.56 6.16
N HIS A 48 11.00 -6.14 5.23
CA HIS A 48 11.17 -7.52 4.78
C HIS A 48 11.85 -7.49 3.42
N GLY A 49 13.04 -8.07 3.28
CA GLY A 49 13.85 -8.12 2.05
C GLY A 49 13.20 -8.82 0.86
N LEU A 50 12.05 -8.32 0.39
CA LEU A 50 11.47 -8.64 -0.90
C LEU A 50 12.30 -7.91 -1.97
N PRO A 51 12.76 -8.62 -3.01
CA PRO A 51 13.67 -8.06 -4.01
C PRO A 51 13.00 -6.88 -4.73
N SER A 52 13.82 -5.86 -5.01
CA SER A 52 13.46 -4.61 -5.69
C SER A 52 13.21 -4.80 -7.18
#